data_AF-A0A1A9HJ58-F1
#
_entry.id   AF-A0A1A9HJ58-F1
#
_cell.length_a   1.000
_cell.length_b   1.000
_cell.length_c   1.000
_cell.angle_alpha   90.00
_cell.angle_beta   90.00
_cell.angle_gamma   90.00
#
_symmetry.space_group_name_H-M   'P 1'
#
loop_
_entity.id
_entity.type
_entity.pdbx_description
1 polymer ?
#
loop_
_entity_poly.entity_id
_entity_poly.type
_entity_poly.pdbx_seq_one_letter_code
_entity_poly.pdbx_strand_id
1 'polypeptide(L)'
;MEISLVDPIEWARSHPEMFFGTDAVEPVHLLWYLLGDVIELGRGTCVVFQEGEWTVVGSDVDWLQHDQYAPEELFAHVVAEPKRGVHSMRGEILVGAFARHISLGLEGKLHRIVGELPPKQVQDRASQLHQAIFFSLPPP
;
A
#
# COMPACT_ATOMS: atom_id res chain seq x y z
N MET A 1 0.27 -34.53 6.42
CA MET A 1 0.47 -33.12 6.05
C MET A 1 -0.88 -32.46 6.14
N GLU A 2 -1.09 -31.66 7.16
CA GLU A 2 -2.34 -30.94 7.39
C GLU A 2 -2.22 -29.59 6.68
N ILE A 3 -3.17 -29.28 5.79
CA ILE A 3 -3.20 -28.00 5.07
C ILE A 3 -4.16 -27.10 5.84
N SER A 4 -3.64 -26.03 6.43
CA SER A 4 -4.43 -24.99 7.09
C SER A 4 -4.46 -23.72 6.25
N LEU A 5 -5.62 -23.07 6.16
CA LEU A 5 -5.73 -21.73 5.62
C LEU A 5 -5.05 -20.76 6.58
N VAL A 6 -4.11 -19.97 6.07
CA VAL A 6 -3.45 -18.91 6.83
C VAL A 6 -3.95 -17.58 6.31
N ASP A 7 -4.28 -16.68 7.23
CA ASP A 7 -4.59 -15.30 6.89
C ASP A 7 -3.33 -14.62 6.33
N PRO A 8 -3.38 -14.03 5.12
CA PRO A 8 -2.19 -13.49 4.47
C PRO A 8 -1.60 -12.28 5.21
N ILE A 9 -2.43 -11.50 5.89
CA ILE A 9 -1.99 -10.34 6.68
C ILE A 9 -1.23 -10.80 7.92
N GLU A 10 -1.81 -11.73 8.67
CA GLU A 10 -1.17 -12.30 9.85
C GLU A 10 0.10 -13.09 9.49
N TRP A 11 0.10 -13.77 8.34
CA TRP A 11 1.29 -14.44 7.84
C TRP A 11 2.39 -13.43 7.50
N ALA A 12 2.06 -12.35 6.79
CA ALA A 12 3.04 -11.33 6.43
C ALA A 12 3.62 -10.65 7.67
N ARG A 13 2.78 -10.29 8.64
CA ARG A 13 3.19 -9.70 9.93
C ARG A 13 4.15 -10.58 10.72
N SER A 14 3.98 -11.90 10.65
CA SER A 14 4.83 -12.85 11.37
C SER A 14 6.13 -13.19 10.66
N HIS A 15 6.32 -12.76 9.40
CA HIS A 15 7.51 -13.03 8.59
C HIS A 15 8.00 -11.78 7.81
N PRO A 16 8.20 -10.62 8.47
CA PRO A 16 8.66 -9.40 7.80
C PRO A 16 10.00 -9.57 7.06
N GLU A 17 10.89 -10.44 7.56
CA GLU A 17 12.20 -10.71 6.97
C GLU A 17 12.11 -11.31 5.57
N MET A 18 11.00 -11.99 5.25
CA MET A 18 10.74 -12.54 3.91
C MET A 18 10.54 -11.45 2.86
N PHE A 19 10.13 -10.24 3.28
CA PHE A 19 9.85 -9.12 2.38
C PHE A 19 10.89 -8.03 2.44
N PHE A 20 11.48 -7.80 3.62
CA PHE A 20 12.34 -6.64 3.87
C PHE A 20 13.77 -7.01 4.27
N GLY A 21 14.06 -8.29 4.54
CA GLY A 21 15.36 -8.73 5.05
C GLY A 21 15.66 -8.26 6.49
N THR A 22 14.64 -7.74 7.19
CA THR A 22 14.69 -7.23 8.56
C THR A 22 13.32 -7.39 9.23
N ASP A 23 13.29 -7.43 10.56
CA ASP A 23 12.07 -7.43 11.38
C ASP A 23 11.53 -6.02 11.63
N ALA A 24 12.40 -5.01 11.66
CA ALA A 24 12.03 -3.61 11.79
C ALA A 24 11.54 -3.03 10.46
N VAL A 25 10.22 -2.91 10.31
CA VAL A 25 9.59 -2.34 9.11
C VAL A 25 9.58 -0.81 9.19
N GLU A 26 10.20 -0.16 8.20
CA GLU A 26 10.22 1.29 8.03
C GLU A 26 9.36 1.73 6.83
N PRO A 27 8.90 2.99 6.77
CA PRO A 27 8.06 3.45 5.67
C PRO A 27 8.73 3.29 4.29
N VAL A 28 10.05 3.42 4.23
CA VAL A 28 10.83 3.24 2.99
C VAL A 28 10.68 1.84 2.41
N HIS A 29 10.51 0.82 3.25
CA HIS A 29 10.32 -0.56 2.79
C HIS A 29 8.99 -0.71 2.04
N LEU A 30 7.90 -0.14 2.58
CA LEU A 30 6.60 -0.16 1.91
C LEU A 30 6.60 0.70 0.64
N LEU A 31 7.29 1.85 0.69
CA LEU A 31 7.45 2.72 -0.47
C LEU A 31 8.07 2.01 -1.67
N TRP A 32 9.08 1.14 -1.46
CA TRP A 32 9.71 0.43 -2.57
C TRP A 32 8.75 -0.45 -3.35
N TYR A 33 7.85 -1.15 -2.65
CA TYR A 33 6.82 -1.97 -3.30
C TYR A 33 5.81 -1.10 -4.05
N LEU A 34 5.26 -0.07 -3.38
CA LEU A 34 4.26 0.81 -3.99
C LEU A 34 4.81 1.60 -5.19
N LEU A 35 6.06 2.06 -5.10
CA LEU A 35 6.72 2.74 -6.23
C LEU A 35 6.88 1.81 -7.43
N GLY A 36 7.23 0.55 -7.19
CA GLY A 36 7.26 -0.49 -8.23
C GLY A 36 5.88 -0.65 -8.88
N ASP A 37 4.81 -0.73 -8.09
CA ASP A 37 3.42 -0.78 -8.57
C ASP A 37 3.08 0.42 -9.46
N VAL A 38 3.27 1.64 -8.96
CA VAL A 38 2.90 2.87 -9.67
C VAL A 38 3.68 3.01 -10.99
N ILE A 39 4.99 2.77 -10.96
CA ILE A 39 5.86 2.97 -12.14
C ILE A 39 5.48 2.01 -13.26
N GLU A 40 5.24 0.75 -12.95
CA GLU A 40 4.98 -0.26 -14.00
C GLU A 40 3.53 -0.27 -14.48
N LEU A 41 2.56 -0.16 -13.56
CA LEU A 41 1.14 -0.24 -13.89
C LEU A 41 0.62 1.09 -14.42
N GLY A 42 1.05 2.20 -13.81
CA GLY A 42 0.51 3.51 -14.11
C GLY A 42 1.07 4.14 -15.37
N ARG A 43 2.37 3.97 -15.65
CA ARG A 43 3.11 4.74 -16.68
C ARG A 43 2.88 6.27 -16.60
N GLY A 44 2.49 6.76 -15.42
CA GLY A 44 2.15 8.14 -15.13
C GLY A 44 3.17 8.82 -14.24
N THR A 45 2.82 9.99 -13.71
CA THR A 45 3.65 10.66 -12.70
C THR A 45 3.51 9.96 -11.37
N CYS A 46 4.61 9.77 -10.64
CA CYS A 46 4.58 9.26 -9.29
C CYS A 46 4.99 10.37 -8.33
N VAL A 47 4.15 10.65 -7.33
CA VAL A 47 4.42 11.63 -6.28
C VAL A 47 4.53 10.89 -4.96
N VAL A 48 5.63 11.12 -4.25
CA VAL A 48 5.81 10.64 -2.89
C VAL A 48 6.14 11.82 -1.99
N PHE A 49 5.47 11.90 -0.85
CA PHE A 49 5.86 12.81 0.21
C PHE A 49 5.51 12.25 1.59
N GLN A 50 6.16 12.79 2.60
CA GLN A 50 5.88 12.50 3.99
C GLN A 50 5.53 13.80 4.72
N GLU A 51 4.56 13.71 5.62
CA GLU A 51 4.12 14.82 6.46
C GLU A 51 3.71 14.31 7.83
N GLY A 52 4.54 14.58 8.84
CA GLY A 52 4.43 13.93 10.15
C GLY A 52 4.65 12.43 10.03
N GLU A 53 3.71 11.65 10.59
CA GLU A 53 3.71 10.18 10.53
C GLU A 53 3.15 9.63 9.22
N TRP A 54 2.57 10.49 8.36
CA TRP A 54 1.89 10.06 7.14
C TRP A 54 2.83 10.04 5.95
N THR A 55 2.93 8.89 5.32
CA THR A 55 3.53 8.71 4.00
C THR A 55 2.41 8.64 2.95
N VAL A 56 2.61 9.37 1.87
CA VAL A 56 1.66 9.43 0.75
C VAL A 56 2.37 9.00 -0.52
N VAL A 57 1.76 8.06 -1.24
CA VAL A 57 2.15 7.67 -2.60
C VAL A 57 0.98 7.93 -3.52
N GLY A 58 1.21 8.67 -4.59
CA GLY A 58 0.16 9.12 -5.50
C GLY A 58 0.57 9.14 -6.95
N SER A 59 -0.44 9.22 -7.81
CA SER A 59 -0.28 9.29 -9.25
C SER A 59 -1.47 9.98 -9.90
N ASP A 60 -1.24 10.44 -11.13
CA ASP A 60 -2.24 10.99 -12.03
C ASP A 60 -3.01 9.94 -12.84
N VAL A 61 -2.65 8.66 -12.70
CA VAL A 61 -3.30 7.52 -13.35
C VAL A 61 -3.88 6.55 -12.33
N ASP A 62 -4.82 5.72 -12.80
CA ASP A 62 -5.42 4.65 -12.02
C ASP A 62 -4.54 3.40 -12.03
N TRP A 63 -3.62 3.27 -11.06
CA TRP A 63 -2.81 2.06 -10.92
C TRP A 63 -3.45 1.03 -9.97
N LEU A 64 -4.48 1.43 -9.22
CA LEU A 64 -5.20 0.56 -8.29
C LEU A 64 -6.32 -0.24 -8.96
N GLN A 65 -6.60 0.03 -10.22
CA GLN A 65 -7.51 -0.79 -11.02
C GLN A 65 -7.05 -2.25 -11.04
N HIS A 66 -7.98 -3.15 -10.74
CA HIS A 66 -7.77 -4.59 -10.80
C HIS A 66 -9.06 -5.29 -11.24
N ASP A 67 -8.93 -6.39 -12.00
CA ASP A 67 -10.08 -7.07 -12.61
C ASP A 67 -10.97 -7.81 -11.60
N GLN A 68 -10.39 -8.24 -10.47
CA GLN A 68 -11.06 -9.10 -9.49
C GLN A 68 -11.38 -8.42 -8.16
N TYR A 69 -10.67 -7.35 -7.82
CA TYR A 69 -10.69 -6.75 -6.49
C TYR A 69 -10.93 -5.25 -6.63
N ALA A 70 -11.81 -4.72 -5.79
CA ALA A 70 -11.91 -3.28 -5.61
C ALA A 70 -10.60 -2.75 -4.99
N PRO A 71 -10.26 -1.45 -5.20
CA PRO A 71 -9.04 -0.86 -4.66
C PRO A 71 -8.83 -1.09 -3.15
N GLU A 72 -9.90 -1.07 -2.36
CA GLU A 72 -9.87 -1.31 -0.92
C GLU A 72 -9.50 -2.77 -0.56
N GLU A 73 -9.88 -3.72 -1.40
CA GLU A 73 -9.65 -5.15 -1.18
C GLU A 73 -8.19 -5.57 -1.44
N LEU A 74 -7.44 -4.77 -2.21
CA LEU A 74 -6.01 -5.01 -2.48
C LEU A 74 -5.16 -5.01 -1.21
N PHE A 75 -5.60 -4.30 -0.16
CA PHE A 75 -4.93 -4.27 1.13
C PHE A 75 -5.17 -5.51 1.99
N ALA A 76 -6.04 -6.43 1.56
CA ALA A 76 -6.38 -7.65 2.30
C ALA A 76 -6.06 -8.93 1.51
N HIS A 77 -5.77 -8.83 0.21
CA HIS A 77 -5.55 -9.98 -0.67
C HIS A 77 -4.15 -9.99 -1.27
N VAL A 78 -3.57 -11.18 -1.38
CA VAL A 78 -2.34 -11.38 -2.16
C VAL A 78 -2.71 -11.32 -3.64
N VAL A 79 -2.30 -10.26 -4.31
CA VAL A 79 -2.47 -10.09 -5.76
C VAL A 79 -1.15 -10.41 -6.45
N ALA A 80 -1.10 -11.56 -7.12
CA ALA A 80 0.09 -12.00 -7.84
C ALA A 80 0.38 -11.11 -9.04
N GLU A 81 1.65 -10.73 -9.23
CA GLU A 81 2.12 -9.97 -10.39
C GLU A 81 3.30 -10.72 -11.07
N PRO A 82 3.00 -11.84 -11.76
CA PRO A 82 4.04 -12.73 -12.27
C PRO A 82 4.96 -12.09 -13.31
N LYS A 83 4.58 -10.94 -13.89
CA LYS A 83 5.40 -10.20 -14.86
C LYS A 83 6.70 -9.66 -14.25
N ARG A 84 6.72 -9.43 -12.93
CA ARG A 84 7.91 -8.99 -12.16
C ARG A 84 8.77 -10.13 -11.64
N GLY A 85 8.23 -11.36 -11.66
CA GLY A 85 8.87 -12.54 -11.14
C GLY A 85 7.86 -13.56 -10.66
N VAL A 86 8.26 -14.84 -10.65
CA VAL A 86 7.38 -15.99 -10.34
C VAL A 86 6.74 -15.90 -8.93
N HIS A 87 7.36 -15.16 -8.02
CA HIS A 87 6.89 -14.96 -6.65
C HIS A 87 6.56 -13.49 -6.33
N SER A 88 6.42 -12.65 -7.36
CA SER A 88 6.10 -11.24 -7.15
C SER A 88 4.60 -11.02 -6.93
N MET A 89 4.29 -9.98 -6.17
CA MET A 89 2.95 -9.57 -5.81
C MET A 89 2.89 -8.04 -5.74
N ARG A 90 1.69 -7.49 -5.79
CA ARG A 90 1.49 -6.06 -5.55
C ARG A 90 1.74 -5.69 -4.08
N GLY A 91 2.17 -4.46 -3.84
CA GLY A 91 2.59 -3.96 -2.54
C GLY A 91 1.48 -3.62 -1.55
N GLU A 92 0.22 -3.49 -1.99
CA GLU A 92 -0.88 -3.05 -1.12
C GLU A 92 -1.12 -4.01 0.06
N ILE A 93 -0.92 -5.32 -0.12
CA ILE A 93 -1.02 -6.31 0.96
C ILE A 93 0.01 -6.04 2.07
N LEU A 94 1.22 -5.58 1.73
CA LEU A 94 2.24 -5.25 2.72
C LEU A 94 1.88 -3.98 3.48
N VAL A 95 1.26 -3.00 2.82
CA VAL A 95 0.69 -1.84 3.51
C VAL A 95 -0.41 -2.30 4.47
N GLY A 96 -1.32 -3.16 4.01
CA GLY A 96 -2.36 -3.77 4.85
C GLY A 96 -1.80 -4.49 6.08
N ALA A 97 -0.66 -5.17 5.91
CA ALA A 97 -0.02 -5.91 6.96
C ALA A 97 0.64 -5.00 8.00
N PHE A 98 1.42 -4.01 7.58
CA PHE A 98 2.30 -3.29 8.50
C PHE A 98 1.83 -1.90 8.90
N ALA A 99 0.93 -1.28 8.13
CA ALA A 99 0.43 0.05 8.48
C ALA A 99 -0.58 0.03 9.62
N ARG A 100 -0.44 1.00 10.52
CA ARG A 100 -1.40 1.29 11.59
C ARG A 100 -2.62 2.03 11.06
N HIS A 101 -2.40 2.93 10.11
CA HIS A 101 -3.43 3.72 9.47
C HIS A 101 -3.30 3.63 7.96
N ILE A 102 -4.42 3.47 7.27
CA ILE A 102 -4.50 3.37 5.82
C ILE A 102 -5.72 4.14 5.35
N SER A 103 -5.50 5.08 4.44
CA SER A 103 -6.57 5.75 3.70
C SER A 103 -6.25 5.74 2.21
N LEU A 104 -7.29 5.82 1.40
CA LEU A 104 -7.20 5.77 -0.05
C LEU A 104 -7.91 6.98 -0.66
N GLY A 105 -7.18 7.77 -1.43
CA GLY A 105 -7.72 8.83 -2.24
C GLY A 105 -8.13 8.29 -3.61
N LEU A 106 -9.42 8.33 -3.93
CA LEU A 106 -9.97 7.95 -5.24
C LEU A 106 -10.81 9.09 -5.78
N GLU A 107 -10.47 9.60 -6.97
CA GLU A 107 -11.26 10.64 -7.65
C GLU A 107 -11.57 11.87 -6.75
N GLY A 108 -10.58 12.30 -5.96
CA GLY A 108 -10.71 13.42 -5.02
C GLY A 108 -11.53 13.12 -3.75
N LYS A 109 -11.95 11.87 -3.52
CA LYS A 109 -12.58 11.41 -2.28
C LYS A 109 -11.62 10.58 -1.46
N LEU A 110 -11.70 10.73 -0.14
CA LEU A 110 -10.87 9.96 0.79
C LEU A 110 -11.69 8.85 1.44
N HIS A 111 -11.19 7.64 1.31
CA HIS A 111 -11.77 6.40 1.82
C HIS A 111 -10.89 5.87 2.94
N ARG A 112 -11.45 5.65 4.12
CA ARG A 112 -10.72 5.02 5.22
C ARG A 112 -10.71 3.51 5.03
N ILE A 113 -9.52 2.91 5.06
CA ILE A 113 -9.35 1.45 5.06
C ILE A 113 -9.12 0.96 6.49
N VAL A 114 -8.11 1.50 7.18
CA VAL A 114 -7.76 1.13 8.56
C VAL A 114 -7.45 2.38 9.39
N GLY A 115 -7.92 2.39 10.64
CA GLY A 115 -7.48 3.35 11.65
C GLY A 115 -8.05 4.77 11.51
N GLU A 116 -7.19 5.79 11.52
CA GLU A 116 -7.59 7.19 11.44
C GLU A 116 -7.41 7.74 10.01
N LEU A 117 -8.03 8.89 9.74
CA LEU A 117 -7.80 9.61 8.48
C LEU A 117 -6.58 10.52 8.62
N PRO A 118 -5.80 10.76 7.56
CA PRO A 118 -4.73 11.74 7.57
C PRO A 118 -5.24 13.14 7.92
N PRO A 119 -4.44 14.01 8.56
CA PRO A 119 -4.83 15.39 8.81
C PRO A 119 -5.20 16.13 7.52
N LYS A 120 -6.12 17.10 7.62
CA LYS A 120 -6.62 17.85 6.46
C LYS A 120 -5.50 18.44 5.58
N GLN A 121 -4.41 18.91 6.20
CA GLN A 121 -3.25 19.43 5.48
C GLN A 121 -2.63 18.40 4.51
N VAL A 122 -2.52 17.14 4.95
CA VAL A 122 -2.02 16.02 4.14
C VAL A 122 -3.00 15.69 3.02
N GLN A 123 -4.31 15.71 3.32
CA GLN A 123 -5.37 15.50 2.33
C GLN A 123 -5.36 16.57 1.25
N ASP A 124 -5.31 17.85 1.65
CA ASP A 124 -5.35 19.01 0.76
C ASP A 124 -4.14 18.99 -0.19
N ARG A 125 -2.96 18.61 0.30
CA ARG A 125 -1.75 18.46 -0.53
C ARG A 125 -1.88 17.34 -1.56
N ALA A 126 -2.56 16.25 -1.20
CA ALA A 126 -2.81 15.12 -2.08
C ALA A 126 -4.00 15.31 -3.04
N SER A 127 -4.82 16.36 -2.86
CA SER A 127 -6.06 16.58 -3.62
C SER A 127 -5.89 16.71 -5.14
N GLN A 128 -4.66 16.99 -5.60
CA GLN A 128 -4.31 17.11 -7.02
C GLN A 128 -4.03 15.76 -7.68
N LEU A 129 -3.92 14.69 -6.88
CA LEU A 129 -3.61 13.33 -7.35
C LEU A 129 -4.90 12.62 -7.76
N HIS A 130 -4.84 11.84 -8.84
CA HIS A 130 -5.99 11.05 -9.28
C HIS A 130 -6.27 9.91 -8.29
N GLN A 131 -5.19 9.23 -7.89
CA GLN A 131 -5.19 8.23 -6.84
C GLN A 131 -4.04 8.43 -5.87
N ALA A 132 -4.28 8.10 -4.60
CA ALA A 132 -3.25 8.14 -3.57
C ALA A 132 -3.48 7.11 -2.47
N ILE A 133 -2.41 6.45 -2.03
CA ILE A 133 -2.37 5.66 -0.80
C ILE A 133 -1.74 6.53 0.29
N PHE A 134 -2.43 6.64 1.42
CA PHE A 134 -1.95 7.29 2.63
C PHE A 134 -1.73 6.22 3.68
N PHE A 135 -0.55 6.16 4.28
CA PHE A 135 -0.30 5.22 5.36
C PHE A 135 0.58 5.81 6.46
N SER A 136 0.44 5.28 7.68
CA SER A 136 1.40 5.48 8.76
C SER A 136 1.72 4.14 9.42
N LEU A 137 2.95 4.01 9.89
CA LEU A 137 3.38 2.83 10.65
C LEU A 137 3.15 3.04 12.15
N PRO A 138 3.08 1.95 12.94
CA PRO A 138 3.20 2.05 14.39
C PRO A 138 4.48 2.82 14.78
N PRO A 139 4.49 3.55 15.91
CA PRO A 139 5.73 4.10 16.44
C PRO A 139 6.73 2.96 16.75
N PRO A 140 8.04 3.23 16.63
CA PRO A 140 9.09 2.26 16.93
C PRO A 140 9.10 1.84 18.41
#